data_AF-A0AAV9IFZ6-F1
#
_entry.id   AF-A0AAV9IFZ6-F1
#
_cell.length_a   1.000
_cell.length_b   1.000
_cell.length_c   1.000
_cell.angle_alpha   90.00
_cell.angle_beta   90.00
_cell.angle_gamma   90.00
#
_symmetry.space_group_name_H-M   'P 1'
#
loop_
_entity.id
_entity.type
_entity.pdbx_description
1 polymer ?
#
loop_
_entity_poly.entity_id
_entity_poly.type
_entity_poly.pdbx_seq_one_letter_code
_entity_poly.pdbx_strand_id
1 'polypeptide(L)'
;MSKLAEFCQKVPGLRGLYNFLARVHIRGVERELRKYGLRYDDLLNEQDPDVKKALEMLPEHEKQLRAKRFIRAFDLSMKKTHLPDEIAQKEDIWNPYLRSRIELIRKEKHRNETYK
;
A
#
# COMPACT_ATOMS: atom_id res chain seq x y z
N MET A 1 5.32 -13.79 -1.83
CA MET A 1 3.87 -13.81 -2.17
C MET A 1 3.20 -14.96 -1.45
N SER A 2 1.88 -14.99 -1.33
CA SER A 2 1.18 -16.14 -0.72
C SER A 2 1.35 -17.39 -1.61
N LYS A 3 1.53 -18.57 -1.00
CA LYS A 3 1.73 -19.84 -1.72
C LYS A 3 0.60 -20.16 -2.71
N LEU A 4 -0.61 -19.69 -2.43
CA LEU A 4 -1.80 -19.79 -3.29
C LEU A 4 -1.69 -18.98 -4.58
N ALA A 5 -1.18 -17.75 -4.51
CA ALA A 5 -1.02 -16.90 -5.69
C ALA A 5 0.03 -17.49 -6.65
N GLU A 6 1.15 -17.99 -6.12
CA GLU A 6 2.15 -18.70 -6.91
C GLU A 6 1.57 -19.94 -7.58
N PHE A 7 0.71 -20.69 -6.89
CA PHE A 7 0.05 -21.86 -7.44
C PHE A 7 -0.88 -21.49 -8.61
N CYS A 8 -1.80 -20.53 -8.41
CA CYS A 8 -2.73 -20.08 -9.45
C CYS A 8 -2.03 -19.53 -10.70
N GLN A 9 -0.84 -18.93 -10.55
CA GLN A 9 -0.04 -18.43 -11.66
C GLN A 9 0.70 -19.54 -12.43
N LYS A 10 1.03 -20.66 -11.77
CA LYS A 10 1.76 -21.79 -12.37
C LYS A 10 0.85 -22.75 -13.14
N VAL A 11 -0.46 -22.79 -12.86
CA VAL A 11 -1.41 -23.67 -13.56
C VAL A 11 -1.86 -23.05 -14.89
N PRO A 12 -1.68 -23.74 -16.04
CA PRO A 12 -2.14 -23.26 -17.34
C PRO A 12 -3.67 -23.14 -17.38
N GLY A 13 -4.19 -22.07 -18.00
CA GLY A 13 -5.62 -21.73 -18.04
C GLY A 13 -6.10 -20.86 -16.87
N LEU A 14 -5.72 -21.17 -15.63
CA LEU A 14 -6.08 -20.37 -14.45
C LEU A 14 -5.34 -19.02 -14.39
N ARG A 15 -4.11 -18.96 -14.93
CA ARG A 15 -3.31 -17.73 -14.98
C ARG A 15 -4.02 -16.56 -15.68
N GLY A 16 -4.72 -16.83 -16.78
CA GLY A 16 -5.43 -15.80 -17.54
C GLY A 16 -6.59 -15.18 -16.76
N LEU A 17 -7.41 -16.04 -16.15
CA LEU A 17 -8.52 -15.62 -15.28
C LEU A 17 -8.01 -14.90 -14.03
N TYR A 18 -6.99 -15.44 -13.36
CA TYR A 18 -6.35 -14.82 -12.20
C TYR A 18 -5.86 -13.40 -12.52
N ASN A 19 -5.15 -13.23 -13.64
CA ASN A 19 -4.68 -11.91 -14.06
C ASN A 19 -5.82 -10.97 -14.40
N PHE A 20 -6.92 -11.45 -14.99
CA PHE A 20 -8.10 -10.64 -15.24
C PHE A 20 -8.74 -10.17 -13.94
N LEU A 21 -8.99 -11.09 -13.00
CA LEU A 21 -9.58 -10.77 -11.70
C LEU A 21 -8.70 -9.83 -10.88
N ALA A 22 -7.38 -10.06 -10.90
CA ALA A 22 -6.41 -9.18 -10.24
C ALA A 22 -6.44 -7.76 -10.83
N ARG A 23 -6.53 -7.62 -12.17
CA ARG A 23 -6.65 -6.30 -12.82
C ARG A 23 -7.93 -5.57 -12.45
N VAL A 24 -9.07 -6.29 -12.40
CA VAL A 24 -10.35 -5.69 -12.00
C VAL A 24 -10.29 -5.23 -10.54
N HIS A 25 -9.75 -6.05 -9.65
CA HIS A 25 -9.57 -5.70 -8.25
C HIS A 25 -8.67 -4.46 -8.06
N ILE A 26 -7.48 -4.48 -8.67
CA ILE A 26 -6.52 -3.37 -8.59
C ILE A 26 -7.13 -2.06 -9.09
N ARG A 27 -7.88 -2.09 -10.20
CA ARG A 27 -8.59 -0.90 -10.73
C ARG A 27 -9.67 -0.39 -9.76
N GLY A 28 -10.40 -1.31 -9.12
CA GLY A 28 -11.38 -0.96 -8.10
C GLY A 28 -10.73 -0.26 -6.90
N VAL A 29 -9.64 -0.84 -6.39
CA VAL A 29 -8.86 -0.27 -5.28
C VAL A 29 -8.28 1.09 -5.65
N GLU A 30 -7.71 1.22 -6.86
CA GLU A 30 -7.16 2.49 -7.34
C GLU A 30 -8.23 3.58 -7.34
N ARG A 31 -9.42 3.29 -7.88
CA ARG A 31 -10.53 4.25 -7.93
C ARG A 31 -10.91 4.72 -6.53
N GLU A 32 -11.03 3.82 -5.57
CA GLU A 32 -11.39 4.19 -4.20
C GLU A 32 -10.29 5.00 -3.50
N LEU A 33 -9.01 4.67 -3.74
CA LEU A 33 -7.90 5.44 -3.20
C LEU A 33 -7.80 6.86 -3.81
N ARG A 34 -8.07 7.01 -5.12
CA ARG A 34 -8.10 8.31 -5.80
C ARG A 34 -9.12 9.26 -5.18
N LYS A 35 -10.31 8.76 -4.83
CA LYS A 35 -11.39 9.56 -4.21
C LYS A 35 -10.95 10.27 -2.92
N TYR A 36 -10.04 9.67 -2.16
CA TYR A 36 -9.55 10.21 -0.89
C TYR A 36 -8.11 10.75 -0.97
N GLY A 37 -7.43 10.58 -2.10
CA GLY A 37 -6.03 10.94 -2.27
C GLY A 37 -5.11 10.16 -1.33
N LEU A 38 -5.39 8.87 -1.12
CA LEU A 38 -4.54 7.97 -0.34
C LEU A 38 -3.62 7.19 -1.26
N ARG A 39 -2.43 6.82 -0.76
CA ARG A 39 -1.53 5.87 -1.43
C ARG A 39 -1.79 4.46 -0.93
N TYR A 40 -1.40 3.47 -1.72
CA TYR A 40 -1.64 2.07 -1.35
C TYR A 40 -0.88 1.65 -0.09
N ASP A 41 0.32 2.19 0.12
CA ASP A 41 1.11 1.99 1.34
C ASP A 41 0.44 2.62 2.57
N ASP A 42 -0.48 3.57 2.39
CA ASP A 42 -1.16 4.18 3.53
C ASP A 42 -2.13 3.21 4.23
N LEU A 43 -2.53 2.11 3.56
CA LEU A 43 -3.44 1.08 4.06
C LEU A 43 -2.76 0.01 4.95
N LEU A 44 -1.43 0.06 5.09
CA LEU A 44 -0.70 -0.94 5.87
C LEU A 44 -1.05 -0.82 7.35
N ASN A 45 -1.21 -1.97 8.02
CA ASN A 45 -1.58 -2.01 9.43
C ASN A 45 -0.43 -1.49 10.31
N GLU A 46 -0.65 -0.35 10.99
CA GLU A 46 0.35 0.27 11.85
C GLU A 46 0.64 -0.53 13.14
N GLN A 47 -0.21 -1.49 13.50
CA GLN A 47 0.00 -2.39 14.63
C GLN A 47 1.02 -3.50 14.31
N ASP A 48 1.33 -3.74 13.03
CA ASP A 48 2.40 -4.68 12.64
C ASP A 48 3.76 -4.09 13.10
N PRO A 49 4.55 -4.82 13.92
CA PRO A 49 5.85 -4.33 14.41
C PRO A 49 6.81 -3.90 13.28
N ASP A 50 6.78 -4.58 12.14
CA ASP A 50 7.66 -4.26 11.01
C ASP A 50 7.24 -2.92 10.36
N VAL A 51 5.93 -2.69 10.25
CA VAL A 51 5.35 -1.45 9.71
C VAL A 51 5.62 -0.30 10.67
N LYS A 52 5.42 -0.49 11.97
CA LYS A 52 5.70 0.51 12.99
C LYS A 52 7.17 0.96 12.95
N LYS A 53 8.11 0.01 12.92
CA LYS A 53 9.54 0.31 12.79
C LYS A 53 9.85 1.04 11.48
N ALA A 54 9.22 0.64 10.37
CA ALA A 54 9.38 1.32 9.09
C ALA A 54 8.88 2.78 9.12
N LEU A 55 7.77 3.04 9.81
CA LEU A 55 7.23 4.40 9.99
C LEU A 55 8.15 5.27 10.85
N GLU A 56 8.72 4.71 11.92
CA GLU A 56 9.68 5.41 12.78
C GLU A 56 10.94 5.83 12.00
N MET A 57 11.40 4.99 11.07
CA MET A 57 12.55 5.24 10.18
C MET A 57 12.28 6.29 9.09
N LEU A 58 11.04 6.69 8.84
CA LEU A 58 10.75 7.69 7.80
C LEU A 58 11.38 9.04 8.14
N PRO A 59 11.92 9.77 7.15
CA PRO A 59 12.33 11.14 7.35
C PRO A 59 11.10 12.01 7.66
N GLU A 60 11.30 13.07 8.42
CA GLU A 60 10.22 13.89 8.96
C GLU A 60 9.30 14.46 7.87
N HIS A 61 9.86 14.87 6.73
CA HIS A 61 9.07 15.38 5.61
C HIS A 61 8.11 14.31 5.02
N GLU A 62 8.53 13.05 4.91
CA GLU A 62 7.65 11.96 4.43
C GLU A 62 6.53 11.67 5.46
N LYS A 63 6.85 11.72 6.76
CA LYS A 63 5.86 11.58 7.84
C LYS A 63 4.79 12.67 7.76
N GLN A 64 5.20 13.93 7.56
CA GLN A 64 4.27 15.04 7.41
C GLN A 64 3.40 14.91 6.14
N LEU A 65 3.99 14.50 5.01
CA LEU A 65 3.22 14.26 3.78
C LEU A 65 2.18 13.13 3.97
N ARG A 66 2.54 12.07 4.70
CA ARG A 66 1.60 11.00 5.08
C ARG A 66 0.48 11.53 5.98
N ALA A 67 0.81 12.29 7.02
CA ALA A 67 -0.18 12.88 7.92
C ALA A 67 -1.17 13.79 7.17
N LYS A 68 -0.68 14.61 6.23
CA LYS A 68 -1.54 15.45 5.38
C LYS A 68 -2.54 14.63 4.55
N ARG A 69 -2.13 13.48 4.00
CA ARG A 69 -3.04 12.58 3.26
C ARG A 69 -4.13 12.03 4.17
N PHE A 70 -3.78 11.63 5.40
CA PHE A 70 -4.78 11.15 6.36
C PHE A 70 -5.75 12.21 6.83
N ILE A 71 -5.27 13.40 7.17
CA ILE A 71 -6.12 14.52 7.57
C ILE A 71 -7.12 14.83 6.44
N ARG A 72 -6.65 14.88 5.19
CA ARG A 72 -7.49 15.08 4.01
C ARG A 72 -8.52 13.95 3.84
N ALA A 73 -8.09 12.69 3.91
CA ALA A 73 -8.98 11.56 3.74
C ALA A 73 -10.06 11.51 4.84
N PHE A 74 -9.69 11.84 6.07
CA PHE A 74 -10.62 11.93 7.20
C PHE A 74 -11.64 13.05 7.00
N ASP A 75 -11.18 14.25 6.62
CA ASP A 75 -12.06 15.39 6.32
C ASP A 75 -13.09 15.06 5.23
N LEU A 76 -12.65 14.47 4.11
CA LEU A 76 -13.52 14.03 3.01
C LEU A 76 -14.51 12.94 3.46
N SER A 77 -14.04 11.98 4.26
CA SER A 77 -14.87 10.90 4.79
C SER A 77 -15.96 11.42 5.73
N MET A 78 -15.63 12.41 6.56
CA MET A 78 -16.61 13.08 7.43
C MET A 78 -17.64 13.85 6.61
N LYS A 79 -17.18 14.60 5.59
CA LYS A 79 -18.04 15.39 4.70
C LYS A 79 -18.86 14.56 3.71
N LYS A 80 -18.57 13.27 3.56
CA LYS A 80 -19.16 12.40 2.53
C LYS A 80 -18.96 12.95 1.11
N THR A 81 -17.81 13.59 0.89
CA THR A 81 -17.40 14.12 -0.41
C THR A 81 -16.12 13.44 -0.89
N HIS A 82 -15.74 13.70 -2.14
CA HIS A 82 -14.55 13.14 -2.77
C HIS A 82 -13.66 14.26 -3.31
N LEU A 83 -12.39 13.91 -3.54
CA LEU A 83 -11.44 14.81 -4.17
C LEU A 83 -11.90 15.12 -5.61
N PRO A 84 -11.76 16.37 -6.09
CA PRO A 84 -11.98 16.70 -7.49
C PRO A 84 -11.10 15.86 -8.42
N ASP A 85 -11.65 15.44 -9.56
CA ASP A 85 -10.98 14.51 -10.48
C ASP A 85 -9.62 15.02 -10.98
N GLU A 86 -9.49 16.33 -11.21
CA GLU A 86 -8.24 16.97 -11.65
C GLU A 86 -7.10 16.81 -10.64
N ILE A 87 -7.43 16.79 -9.33
CA ILE A 87 -6.46 16.61 -8.26
C ILE A 87 -6.22 15.11 -8.06
N ALA A 88 -7.29 14.31 -8.08
CA ALA A 88 -7.24 12.87 -7.88
C ALA A 88 -6.37 12.15 -8.93
N GLN A 89 -6.33 12.65 -10.17
CA GLN A 89 -5.48 12.12 -11.24
C GLN A 89 -3.98 12.41 -11.04
N LYS A 90 -3.63 13.50 -10.35
CA LYS A 90 -2.23 13.88 -10.07
C LYS A 90 -1.59 13.04 -8.97
N GLU A 91 -2.40 12.35 -8.16
CA GLU A 91 -1.90 11.52 -7.07
C GLU A 91 -1.24 10.24 -7.60
N ASP A 92 -0.05 9.96 -7.08
CA ASP A 92 0.74 8.78 -7.39
C ASP A 92 0.48 7.69 -6.33
N ILE A 93 -0.58 6.91 -6.56
CA ILE A 93 -1.11 5.92 -5.59
C ILE A 93 -0.17 4.74 -5.40
N TRP A 94 0.48 4.31 -6.48
CA TRP A 94 1.25 3.08 -6.54
C TRP A 94 2.72 3.27 -6.18
N ASN A 95 3.14 4.50 -5.86
CA ASN A 95 4.49 4.81 -5.43
C ASN A 95 4.77 4.34 -4.01
N PRO A 96 5.59 3.28 -3.86
CA PRO A 96 5.84 2.66 -2.57
C PRO A 96 6.86 3.49 -1.79
N TYR A 97 6.49 3.95 -0.60
CA TYR A 97 7.40 4.65 0.31
C TYR A 97 7.66 3.86 1.60
N LEU A 98 6.87 2.84 1.91
CA LEU A 98 7.02 2.03 3.13
C LEU A 98 7.49 0.61 2.84
N ARG A 99 7.07 0.01 1.72
CA ARG A 99 7.36 -1.40 1.39
C ARG A 99 8.85 -1.73 1.34
N SER A 100 9.66 -0.91 0.70
CA SER A 100 11.11 -1.11 0.61
C SER A 100 11.77 -1.17 1.99
N ARG A 101 11.32 -0.30 2.91
CA ARG A 101 11.82 -0.24 4.29
C ARG A 101 11.37 -1.46 5.10
N ILE A 102 10.12 -1.90 4.93
CA ILE A 102 9.60 -3.14 5.55
C ILE A 102 10.39 -4.36 5.09
N GLU A 103 10.70 -4.46 3.79
CA GLU A 103 11.51 -5.55 3.24
C GLU A 103 12.92 -5.59 3.83
N LEU A 104 13.56 -4.42 3.98
CA LEU A 104 14.84 -4.30 4.66
C LEU A 104 14.74 -4.81 6.10
N ILE A 105 13.78 -4.31 6.88
CA ILE A 105 13.58 -4.72 8.29
C ILE A 105 13.38 -6.23 8.41
N ARG A 106 12.55 -6.83 7.56
CA ARG A 106 12.33 -8.28 7.53
C ARG A 106 13.59 -9.06 7.20
N LYS A 107 14.39 -8.58 6.24
CA LYS A 107 15.69 -9.18 5.89
C LYS A 107 16.68 -9.09 7.04
N GLU A 108 16.74 -7.96 7.74
CA GLU A 108 17.59 -7.80 8.93
C GLU A 108 17.16 -8.74 10.05
N LYS A 109 15.85 -8.87 10.29
CA LYS A 109 15.29 -9.76 11.30
C LYS A 109 15.64 -11.22 11.00
N HIS A 110 15.41 -11.69 9.76
CA HIS A 110 15.79 -13.04 9.33
C HIS A 110 17.29 -13.30 9.48
N ARG A 111 18.14 -12.33 9.09
CA ARG A 111 19.58 -12.41 9.26
C ARG A 111 19.92 -12.62 10.74
N ASN A 112 19.40 -11.79 11.63
CA ASN A 112 19.67 -11.88 13.06
C ASN A 112 19.16 -13.19 13.69
N GLU A 113 18.10 -13.79 13.15
CA GLU A 113 17.59 -15.11 13.56
C GLU A 113 18.49 -16.26 13.06
N THR A 114 19.10 -16.12 11.89
CA THR A 114 19.97 -17.15 11.28
C THR A 114 21.37 -17.19 11.91
N TYR A 115 21.91 -16.03 12.31
CA TYR A 115 23.25 -15.91 12.90
C TYR A 115 23.23 -15.84 14.44
N LYS A 116 22.10 -16.19 15.06
CA LYS A 116 21.98 -16.44 16.50
C LYS A 116 22.18 -17.93 16.78
#